data_AF-A0A7H4PJG4-F1
#
_entry.id   AF-A0A7H4PJG4-F1
#
_cell.length_a   1.000
_cell.length_b   1.000
_cell.length_c   1.000
_cell.angle_alpha   90.00
_cell.angle_beta   90.00
_cell.angle_gamma   90.00
#
_symmetry.space_group_name_H-M   'P 1'
#
loop_
_entity.id
_entity.type
_entity.pdbx_description
1 polymer ?
#
loop_
_entity_poly.entity_id
_entity_poly.type
_entity_poly.pdbx_seq_one_letter_code
_entity_poly.pdbx_strand_id
1 'polypeptide(L)'
;MSGKVSCKNLTRYTDSWSVSQIVSEYMRLEARLSAMGLGVKGSDHDEVRLRLEIMMSQIALLQQGDLGKFIGKDPHRKAIVNSLIDLLDRLDKQLDTMTTAQLKLMLQEMSTLDGPLTSLASTSLAQDFNLVNLTHDKIQNLYYIYSAISILLIVLCITLGLLMLKQNNTLRRAHVRMKLLATDLQASKEKLQVQNRRLQYDAYHDSLTGMPNRLSFWQRLQEVVNQVRPYNGSAVVDAV
;
A
#
# COMPACT_ATOMS: atom_id res chain seq x y z
N MET A 1 2.14 -5.00 5.41
CA MET A 1 2.52 -6.43 5.38
C MET A 1 3.50 -6.75 4.23
N SER A 2 4.54 -5.94 4.03
CA SER A 2 5.48 -6.06 2.89
C SER A 2 6.70 -6.96 3.15
N GLY A 3 6.85 -7.51 4.37
CA GLY A 3 8.10 -8.16 4.81
C GLY A 3 8.26 -9.64 4.46
N LYS A 4 7.19 -10.37 4.11
CA LYS A 4 7.26 -11.84 3.95
C LYS A 4 7.67 -12.33 2.56
N VAL A 5 7.50 -11.51 1.52
CA VAL A 5 7.78 -11.94 0.13
C VAL A 5 9.27 -11.82 -0.21
N SER A 6 9.98 -10.86 0.40
CA SER A 6 11.42 -10.67 0.17
C SER A 6 12.25 -11.85 0.71
N CYS A 7 11.92 -12.34 1.91
CA CYS A 7 12.68 -13.42 2.56
C CYS A 7 12.62 -14.75 1.80
N LYS A 8 11.48 -15.08 1.19
CA LYS A 8 11.27 -16.38 0.52
C LYS A 8 11.94 -16.47 -0.87
N ASN A 9 12.12 -15.33 -1.53
CA ASN A 9 12.85 -15.24 -2.79
C ASN A 9 14.37 -15.18 -2.53
N LEU A 10 14.78 -14.49 -1.46
CA LEU A 10 16.16 -14.52 -0.98
C LEU A 10 16.59 -15.94 -0.62
N THR A 11 15.80 -16.70 0.14
CA THR A 11 16.15 -18.09 0.48
C THR A 11 16.31 -18.98 -0.75
N ARG A 12 15.42 -18.91 -1.75
CA ARG A 12 15.55 -19.73 -2.96
C ARG A 12 16.76 -19.36 -3.81
N TYR A 13 17.10 -18.07 -3.90
CA TYR A 13 18.31 -17.61 -4.57
C TYR A 13 19.57 -18.03 -3.80
N THR A 14 19.50 -18.06 -2.47
CA THR A 14 20.55 -18.64 -1.60
C THR A 14 20.70 -20.14 -1.83
N ASP A 15 19.60 -20.87 -2.09
CA ASP A 15 19.63 -22.33 -2.26
C ASP A 15 20.44 -22.74 -3.51
N SER A 16 20.13 -22.23 -4.70
CA SER A 16 20.90 -22.52 -5.92
C SER A 16 22.34 -22.03 -5.87
N TRP A 17 22.56 -20.88 -5.22
CA TRP A 17 23.91 -20.37 -4.96
C TRP A 17 24.71 -21.30 -4.05
N SER A 18 24.09 -21.82 -2.99
CA SER A 18 24.77 -22.73 -2.05
C SER A 18 25.19 -24.04 -2.74
N VAL A 19 24.34 -24.61 -3.60
CA VAL A 19 24.69 -25.80 -4.41
C VAL A 19 25.92 -25.51 -5.27
N SER A 20 25.98 -24.34 -5.90
CA SER A 20 27.11 -23.94 -6.77
C SER A 20 28.40 -23.69 -5.98
N GLN A 21 28.29 -23.16 -4.76
CA GLN A 21 29.42 -23.00 -3.84
C GLN A 21 30.01 -24.35 -3.44
N ILE A 22 29.17 -25.35 -3.14
CA ILE A 22 29.63 -26.68 -2.74
C ILE A 22 30.34 -27.41 -3.88
N VAL A 23 29.83 -27.30 -5.11
CA VAL A 23 30.52 -27.84 -6.29
C VAL A 23 31.88 -27.15 -6.49
N SER A 24 31.96 -25.85 -6.25
CA SER A 24 33.22 -25.10 -6.38
C SER A 24 34.24 -25.50 -5.30
N GLU A 25 33.82 -25.70 -4.05
CA GLU A 25 34.71 -26.17 -2.98
C GLU A 25 35.12 -27.62 -3.18
N TYR A 26 34.24 -28.47 -3.73
CA TYR A 26 34.57 -29.84 -4.12
C TYR A 26 35.69 -29.90 -5.16
N MET A 27 35.55 -29.18 -6.28
CA MET A 27 36.59 -29.13 -7.32
C MET A 27 37.91 -28.60 -6.78
N ARG A 28 37.85 -27.67 -5.83
CA ARG A 28 39.04 -27.10 -5.20
C ARG A 28 39.71 -28.07 -4.23
N LEU A 29 38.93 -28.88 -3.51
CA LEU A 29 39.43 -29.97 -2.68
C LEU A 29 40.14 -31.02 -3.54
N GLU A 30 39.53 -31.44 -4.65
CA GLU A 30 40.13 -32.39 -5.60
C GLU A 30 41.45 -31.88 -6.19
N ALA A 31 41.51 -30.60 -6.58
CA ALA A 31 42.71 -29.98 -7.09
C ALA A 31 43.84 -29.96 -6.06
N ARG A 32 43.52 -29.72 -4.78
CA ARG A 32 44.49 -29.74 -3.67
C ARG A 32 44.96 -31.16 -3.35
N LEU A 33 44.05 -32.13 -3.37
CA LEU A 33 44.36 -33.54 -3.18
C LEU A 33 45.27 -34.06 -4.30
N SER A 34 45.05 -33.61 -5.53
CA SER A 34 45.93 -33.88 -6.68
C SER A 34 47.32 -33.27 -6.52
N ALA A 35 47.42 -32.02 -6.04
CA ALA A 35 48.68 -31.35 -5.80
C ALA A 35 49.51 -32.02 -4.69
N MET A 36 48.84 -32.50 -3.63
CA MET A 36 49.43 -33.32 -2.58
C MET A 36 49.98 -34.64 -3.14
N GLY A 37 49.21 -35.33 -3.99
CA GLY A 37 49.64 -36.58 -4.63
C GLY A 37 50.84 -36.43 -5.58
N LEU A 38 51.05 -35.24 -6.13
CA LEU A 38 52.18 -34.91 -6.99
C LEU A 38 53.41 -34.40 -6.23
N GLY A 39 53.34 -34.25 -4.91
CA GLY A 39 54.46 -33.79 -4.07
C GLY A 39 54.86 -32.33 -4.33
N VAL A 40 53.93 -31.49 -4.76
CA VAL A 40 54.19 -30.07 -5.04
C VAL A 40 54.47 -29.33 -3.72
N LYS A 41 55.64 -28.67 -3.62
CA LYS A 41 56.04 -27.88 -2.44
C LYS A 41 54.95 -26.86 -2.08
N GLY A 42 54.48 -26.90 -0.83
CA GLY A 42 53.42 -26.02 -0.31
C GLY A 42 52.01 -26.62 -0.34
N SER A 43 51.86 -27.88 -0.75
CA SER A 43 50.60 -28.63 -0.68
C SER A 43 50.58 -29.46 0.59
N ASP A 44 50.46 -28.79 1.75
CA ASP A 44 50.49 -29.45 3.05
C ASP A 44 49.21 -30.25 3.28
N HIS A 45 49.40 -31.45 3.86
CA HIS A 45 48.34 -32.33 4.34
C HIS A 45 47.30 -31.58 5.19
N ASP A 46 47.78 -30.65 6.01
CA ASP A 46 46.96 -29.77 6.87
C ASP A 46 45.99 -28.88 6.07
N GLU A 47 46.38 -28.40 4.88
CA GLU A 47 45.51 -27.56 4.05
C GLU A 47 44.37 -28.39 3.45
N VAL A 48 44.66 -29.63 3.02
CA VAL A 48 43.64 -30.57 2.53
C VAL A 48 42.68 -30.94 3.64
N ARG A 49 43.19 -31.18 4.86
CA ARG A 49 42.39 -31.51 6.04
C ARG A 49 41.43 -30.37 6.42
N LEU A 50 41.93 -29.14 6.49
CA LEU A 50 41.10 -27.97 6.78
C LEU A 50 39.98 -27.80 5.74
N ARG A 51 40.32 -28.00 4.46
CA ARG A 51 39.34 -27.85 3.37
C ARG A 51 38.24 -28.92 3.45
N LEU A 52 38.63 -30.15 3.75
CA LEU A 52 37.71 -31.26 3.97
C LEU A 52 36.76 -30.97 5.13
N GLU A 53 37.27 -30.44 6.25
CA GLU A 53 36.46 -30.06 7.41
C GLU A 53 35.42 -28.97 7.05
N ILE A 54 35.86 -27.93 6.32
CA ILE A 54 34.96 -26.87 5.82
C ILE A 54 33.86 -27.46 4.94
N MET A 55 34.22 -28.37 4.04
CA MET A 55 33.26 -29.01 3.13
C MET A 55 32.26 -29.88 3.88
N MET A 56 32.72 -30.66 4.87
CA MET A 56 31.87 -31.49 5.73
C MET A 56 30.89 -30.64 6.56
N SER A 57 31.32 -29.48 7.05
CA SER A 57 30.44 -28.53 7.73
C SER A 57 29.35 -27.99 6.78
N GLN A 58 29.71 -27.64 5.54
CA GLN A 58 28.76 -27.14 4.54
C GLN A 58 27.76 -28.21 4.09
N ILE A 59 28.18 -29.46 3.93
CA ILE A 59 27.28 -30.55 3.50
C ILE A 59 26.30 -30.96 4.60
N ALA A 60 26.70 -30.85 5.88
CA ALA A 60 25.79 -31.05 7.00
C ALA A 60 24.68 -29.98 7.03
N LEU A 61 25.01 -28.74 6.64
CA LEU A 61 24.03 -27.65 6.52
C LEU A 61 23.05 -27.86 5.35
N LEU A 62 23.49 -28.48 4.24
CA LEU A 62 22.60 -28.81 3.11
C LEU A 62 21.47 -29.77 3.49
N GLN A 63 21.72 -30.69 4.41
CA GLN A 63 20.71 -31.64 4.85
C GLN A 63 19.64 -30.99 5.74
N GLN A 64 19.90 -29.78 6.25
CA GLN A 64 19.02 -29.06 7.15
C GLN A 64 18.24 -27.96 6.40
N GLY A 65 17.07 -27.60 6.91
CA GLY A 65 16.30 -26.45 6.39
C GLY A 65 15.56 -26.69 5.07
N ASP A 66 15.49 -25.66 4.22
CA ASP A 66 14.73 -25.65 2.96
C ASP A 66 15.50 -26.33 1.80
N LEU A 67 16.83 -26.27 1.83
CA LEU A 67 17.74 -26.99 0.93
C LEU A 67 17.61 -28.51 1.03
N GLY A 68 17.52 -29.05 2.25
CA GLY A 68 17.28 -30.48 2.45
C GLY A 68 15.95 -30.94 1.84
N LYS A 69 14.92 -30.07 1.84
CA LYS A 69 13.64 -30.35 1.15
C LYS A 69 13.77 -30.28 -0.36
N PHE A 70 14.60 -29.39 -0.90
CA PHE A 70 14.87 -29.31 -2.34
C PHE A 70 15.59 -30.57 -2.84
N ILE A 71 16.65 -30.98 -2.13
CA ILE A 71 17.39 -32.22 -2.43
C ILE A 71 16.47 -33.44 -2.26
N GLY A 72 15.67 -33.48 -1.19
CA GLY A 72 14.75 -34.59 -0.89
C GLY A 72 13.55 -34.73 -1.85
N LYS A 73 13.22 -33.70 -2.64
CA LYS A 73 12.12 -33.74 -3.62
C LYS A 73 12.42 -34.59 -4.84
N ASP A 74 13.69 -34.84 -5.14
CA ASP A 74 14.12 -35.61 -6.30
C ASP A 74 15.04 -36.76 -5.85
N PRO A 75 14.66 -38.02 -6.07
CA PRO A 75 15.48 -39.17 -5.73
C PRO A 75 16.88 -39.14 -6.35
N HIS A 76 17.02 -38.58 -7.55
CA HIS A 76 18.28 -38.46 -8.25
C HIS A 76 19.21 -37.46 -7.57
N ARG A 77 18.70 -36.29 -7.17
CA ARG A 77 19.48 -35.28 -6.42
C ARG A 77 19.93 -35.80 -5.06
N LYS A 78 19.03 -36.51 -4.37
CA LYS A 78 19.35 -37.16 -3.10
C LYS A 78 20.44 -38.22 -3.25
N ALA A 79 20.42 -39.01 -4.32
CA ALA A 79 21.47 -39.99 -4.59
C ALA A 79 22.84 -39.33 -4.81
N ILE A 80 22.91 -38.25 -5.61
CA ILE A 80 24.17 -37.52 -5.87
C ILE A 80 24.76 -36.98 -4.57
N VAL A 81 23.95 -36.33 -3.73
CA VAL A 81 24.41 -35.76 -2.44
C VAL A 81 24.84 -36.86 -1.47
N ASN A 82 24.14 -37.99 -1.42
CA ASN A 82 24.53 -39.12 -0.58
C ASN A 82 25.86 -39.73 -1.04
N SER A 83 26.07 -39.88 -2.35
CA SER A 83 27.35 -40.36 -2.90
C SER A 83 28.50 -39.40 -2.57
N LEU A 84 28.25 -38.09 -2.60
CA LEU A 84 29.24 -37.09 -2.20
C LEU A 84 29.60 -37.22 -0.71
N ILE A 85 28.60 -37.36 0.17
CA ILE A 85 28.82 -37.50 1.61
C ILE A 85 29.62 -38.76 1.93
N ASP A 86 29.24 -39.89 1.31
CA ASP A 86 29.92 -41.17 1.50
C ASP A 86 31.39 -41.12 1.02
N LEU A 87 31.64 -40.44 -0.11
CA LEU A 87 33.00 -40.21 -0.60
C LEU A 87 33.82 -39.34 0.38
N LEU A 88 33.24 -38.25 0.88
CA LEU A 88 33.94 -37.34 1.81
C LEU A 88 34.21 -38.00 3.17
N ASP A 89 33.29 -38.83 3.67
CA ASP A 89 33.48 -39.60 4.92
C ASP A 89 34.58 -40.66 4.76
N ARG A 90 34.68 -41.31 3.61
CA ARG A 90 35.83 -42.17 3.29
C ARG A 90 37.13 -41.38 3.22
N LEU A 91 37.11 -40.20 2.58
CA LEU A 91 38.28 -39.34 2.48
C LEU A 91 38.75 -38.93 3.86
N ASP A 92 37.85 -38.50 4.74
CA ASP A 92 38.17 -38.07 6.12
C ASP A 92 38.85 -39.17 6.93
N LYS A 93 38.34 -40.41 6.84
CA LYS A 93 38.90 -41.57 7.55
C LYS A 93 40.25 -42.03 7.01
N GLN A 94 40.50 -41.83 5.71
CA GLN A 94 41.64 -42.42 5.02
C GLN A 94 42.74 -41.39 4.69
N LEU A 95 42.47 -40.09 4.81
CA LEU A 95 43.42 -39.02 4.48
C LEU A 95 44.76 -39.13 5.23
N ASP A 96 44.73 -39.57 6.49
CA ASP A 96 45.92 -39.73 7.35
C ASP A 96 46.71 -41.01 7.07
N THR A 97 46.11 -42.01 6.44
CA THR A 97 46.67 -43.37 6.31
C THR A 97 46.85 -43.83 4.86
N MET A 98 46.42 -43.02 3.88
CA MET A 98 46.44 -43.35 2.47
C MET A 98 47.85 -43.37 1.87
N THR A 99 48.12 -44.43 1.10
CA THR A 99 49.27 -44.47 0.18
C THR A 99 48.97 -43.72 -1.11
N THR A 100 50.01 -43.31 -1.84
CA THR A 100 49.90 -42.61 -3.14
C THR A 100 49.07 -43.37 -4.18
N ALA A 101 49.08 -44.71 -4.14
CA ALA A 101 48.24 -45.55 -5.00
C ALA A 101 46.75 -45.46 -4.64
N GLN A 102 46.41 -45.44 -3.34
CA GLN A 102 45.03 -45.29 -2.85
C GLN A 102 44.50 -43.88 -3.10
N LEU A 103 45.37 -42.86 -2.96
CA LEU A 103 45.05 -41.47 -3.30
C LEU A 103 44.64 -41.32 -4.78
N LYS A 104 45.35 -42.01 -5.68
CA LYS A 104 45.03 -41.98 -7.12
C LYS A 104 43.68 -42.64 -7.43
N LEU A 105 43.35 -43.74 -6.74
CA LEU A 105 42.04 -44.39 -6.86
C LEU A 105 40.92 -43.47 -6.33
N MET A 106 41.18 -42.78 -5.21
CA MET A 106 40.24 -41.82 -4.64
C MET A 106 39.97 -40.63 -5.56
N LEU A 107 41.02 -40.06 -6.16
CA LEU A 107 40.90 -39.01 -7.17
C LEU A 107 40.11 -39.47 -8.40
N GLN A 108 40.31 -40.73 -8.82
CA GLN A 108 39.54 -41.28 -9.93
C GLN A 108 38.06 -41.41 -9.56
N GLU A 109 37.72 -41.86 -8.36
CA GLU A 109 36.34 -41.91 -7.86
C GLU A 109 35.73 -40.50 -7.76
N MET A 110 36.49 -39.51 -7.26
CA MET A 110 36.07 -38.12 -7.22
C MET A 110 35.73 -37.57 -8.61
N SER A 111 36.59 -37.82 -9.61
CA SER A 111 36.38 -37.31 -10.97
C SER A 111 35.07 -37.82 -11.62
N THR A 112 34.60 -39.01 -11.22
CA THR A 112 33.32 -39.54 -11.73
C THR A 112 32.10 -38.78 -11.22
N LEU A 113 32.25 -38.09 -10.09
CA LEU A 113 31.19 -37.33 -9.44
C LEU A 113 31.13 -35.87 -9.94
N ASP A 114 32.16 -35.40 -10.65
CA ASP A 114 32.23 -34.05 -11.25
C ASP A 114 31.04 -33.78 -12.17
N GLY A 115 30.74 -34.72 -13.07
CA GLY A 115 29.64 -34.61 -14.04
C GLY A 115 28.28 -34.48 -13.35
N PRO A 116 27.89 -35.44 -12.48
CA PRO A 116 26.67 -35.36 -11.70
C PRO A 116 26.56 -34.09 -10.83
N LEU A 117 27.65 -33.65 -10.19
CA LEU A 117 27.66 -32.44 -9.35
C LEU A 117 27.52 -31.16 -10.18
N THR A 118 28.23 -31.07 -11.29
CA THR A 118 28.12 -29.94 -12.23
C THR A 118 26.72 -29.86 -12.83
N SER A 119 26.11 -31.01 -13.14
CA SER A 119 24.72 -31.10 -13.58
C SER A 119 23.75 -30.69 -12.47
N LEU A 120 23.99 -31.06 -11.21
CA LEU A 120 23.19 -30.62 -10.06
C LEU A 120 23.20 -29.09 -9.89
N ALA A 121 24.38 -28.46 -9.99
CA ALA A 121 24.49 -26.99 -9.95
C ALA A 121 23.80 -26.33 -11.14
N SER A 122 24.00 -26.88 -12.34
CA SER A 122 23.40 -26.35 -13.58
C SER A 122 21.87 -26.50 -13.59
N THR A 123 21.34 -27.61 -13.12
CA THR A 123 19.89 -27.84 -13.00
C THR A 123 19.28 -26.99 -11.92
N SER A 124 19.95 -26.77 -10.78
CA SER A 124 19.48 -25.80 -9.77
C SER A 124 19.34 -24.40 -10.37
N LEU A 125 20.36 -23.95 -11.12
CA LEU A 125 20.36 -22.64 -11.77
C LEU A 125 19.32 -22.54 -12.92
N ALA A 126 19.12 -23.60 -13.70
CA ALA A 126 18.16 -23.62 -14.81
C ALA A 126 16.70 -23.75 -14.34
N GLN A 127 16.47 -24.45 -13.22
CA GLN A 127 15.15 -24.62 -12.63
C GLN A 127 14.68 -23.31 -11.95
N ASP A 128 15.60 -22.42 -11.57
CA ASP A 128 15.30 -21.05 -11.13
C ASP A 128 14.66 -20.21 -12.23
N PHE A 129 15.04 -20.37 -13.51
CA PHE A 129 14.41 -19.62 -14.61
C PHE A 129 13.02 -20.15 -14.98
N ASN A 130 12.82 -21.49 -14.98
CA ASN A 130 11.52 -22.08 -15.30
C ASN A 130 10.47 -21.87 -14.20
N LEU A 131 10.88 -21.75 -12.93
CA LEU A 131 9.96 -21.43 -11.83
C LEU A 131 9.68 -19.92 -11.69
N VAL A 132 10.44 -19.04 -12.35
CA VAL A 132 10.09 -17.62 -12.49
C VAL A 132 8.89 -17.42 -13.42
N ASN A 133 8.74 -18.27 -14.46
CA ASN A 133 7.56 -18.26 -15.33
C ASN A 133 6.30 -18.77 -14.62
N LEU A 134 6.41 -19.79 -13.76
CA LEU A 134 5.29 -20.31 -12.97
C LEU A 134 4.97 -19.48 -11.71
N THR A 135 5.90 -18.60 -11.28
CA THR A 135 5.66 -17.67 -10.16
C THR A 135 5.08 -16.34 -10.62
N HIS A 136 4.90 -16.14 -11.92
CA HIS A 136 4.19 -14.97 -12.44
C HIS A 136 2.68 -15.01 -12.11
N ASP A 137 2.07 -16.18 -11.87
CA ASP A 137 0.67 -16.28 -11.46
C ASP A 137 0.37 -15.60 -10.11
N LYS A 138 1.37 -15.52 -9.23
CA LYS A 138 1.24 -14.80 -7.94
C LYS A 138 1.58 -13.32 -8.04
N ILE A 139 2.42 -12.93 -9.00
CA ILE A 139 2.73 -11.52 -9.29
C ILE A 139 1.56 -10.87 -10.03
N GLN A 140 0.97 -11.57 -10.99
CA GLN A 140 -0.16 -11.11 -11.79
C GLN A 140 -1.43 -10.91 -10.95
N ASN A 141 -1.73 -11.81 -10.00
CA ASN A 141 -2.90 -11.65 -9.14
C ASN A 141 -2.75 -10.45 -8.16
N LEU A 142 -1.53 -10.16 -7.70
CA LEU A 142 -1.28 -9.01 -6.83
C LEU A 142 -1.45 -7.68 -7.59
N TYR A 143 -0.91 -7.59 -8.81
CA TYR A 143 -1.14 -6.42 -9.67
C TYR A 143 -2.59 -6.31 -10.14
N TYR A 144 -3.29 -7.43 -10.34
CA TYR A 144 -4.71 -7.42 -10.71
C TYR A 144 -5.59 -6.86 -9.59
N ILE A 145 -5.37 -7.27 -8.33
CA ILE A 145 -6.09 -6.70 -7.17
C ILE A 145 -5.78 -5.20 -7.02
N TYR A 146 -4.50 -4.80 -7.14
CA TYR A 146 -4.11 -3.39 -7.03
C TYR A 146 -4.70 -2.53 -8.17
N SER A 147 -4.68 -3.03 -9.40
CA SER A 147 -5.26 -2.36 -10.57
C SER A 147 -6.78 -2.26 -10.44
N ALA A 148 -7.45 -3.34 -10.02
CA ALA A 148 -8.89 -3.36 -9.80
C ALA A 148 -9.33 -2.35 -8.72
N ILE A 149 -8.62 -2.28 -7.59
CA ILE A 149 -8.89 -1.30 -6.53
C ILE A 149 -8.65 0.13 -7.05
N SER A 150 -7.58 0.36 -7.81
CA SER A 150 -7.26 1.69 -8.36
C SER A 150 -8.33 2.16 -9.36
N ILE A 151 -8.78 1.28 -10.27
CA ILE A 151 -9.85 1.57 -11.22
C ILE A 151 -11.15 1.87 -10.47
N LEU A 152 -11.51 1.05 -9.48
CA LEU A 152 -12.70 1.25 -8.65
C LEU A 152 -12.65 2.61 -7.94
N LEU A 153 -11.50 2.99 -7.38
CA LEU A 153 -11.30 4.27 -6.71
C LEU A 153 -11.45 5.45 -7.67
N ILE A 154 -10.89 5.35 -8.88
CA ILE A 154 -11.02 6.40 -9.90
C ILE A 154 -12.48 6.58 -10.30
N VAL A 155 -13.21 5.48 -10.52
CA VAL A 155 -14.65 5.53 -10.84
C VAL A 155 -15.44 6.16 -9.70
N LEU A 156 -15.12 5.82 -8.44
CA LEU A 156 -15.76 6.42 -7.27
C LEU A 156 -15.47 7.93 -7.17
N CYS A 157 -14.24 8.36 -7.44
CA CYS A 157 -13.89 9.78 -7.46
C CYS A 157 -14.62 10.55 -8.56
N ILE A 158 -14.71 10.00 -9.77
CA ILE A 158 -15.42 10.63 -10.89
C ILE A 158 -16.91 10.74 -10.58
N THR A 159 -17.54 9.66 -10.10
CA THR A 159 -18.97 9.67 -9.77
C THR A 159 -19.29 10.67 -8.66
N LEU A 160 -18.46 10.74 -7.61
CA LEU A 160 -18.61 11.72 -6.55
C LEU A 160 -18.41 13.16 -7.05
N GLY A 161 -17.42 13.39 -7.91
CA GLY A 161 -17.18 14.69 -8.55
C GLY A 161 -18.38 15.16 -9.37
N LEU A 162 -18.95 14.28 -10.21
CA LEU A 162 -20.16 14.58 -10.99
C LEU A 162 -21.37 14.85 -10.10
N LEU A 163 -21.52 14.09 -9.02
CA LEU A 163 -22.61 14.26 -8.06
C LEU A 163 -22.49 15.60 -7.33
N MET A 164 -21.28 15.98 -6.91
CA MET A 164 -21.00 17.30 -6.31
C MET A 164 -21.27 18.44 -7.29
N LEU A 165 -20.91 18.31 -8.57
CA LEU A 165 -21.25 19.31 -9.58
C LEU A 165 -22.78 19.44 -9.78
N LYS A 166 -23.50 18.31 -9.82
CA LYS A 166 -24.97 18.31 -9.92
C LYS A 166 -25.62 18.93 -8.68
N GLN A 167 -25.13 18.60 -7.49
CA GLN A 167 -25.61 19.17 -6.23
C GLN A 167 -25.29 20.66 -6.13
N ASN A 168 -24.08 21.08 -6.48
CA ASN A 168 -23.67 22.49 -6.48
C ASN A 168 -24.54 23.32 -7.45
N ASN A 169 -24.82 22.79 -8.63
CA ASN A 169 -25.75 23.44 -9.56
C ASN A 169 -27.19 23.49 -9.04
N THR A 170 -27.61 22.50 -8.25
CA THR A 170 -28.96 22.49 -7.65
C THR A 170 -29.04 23.43 -6.44
N LEU A 171 -28.01 23.47 -5.61
CA LEU A 171 -27.88 24.40 -4.47
C LEU A 171 -27.79 25.84 -4.96
N ARG A 172 -27.02 26.10 -6.03
CA ARG A 172 -26.96 27.41 -6.69
C ARG A 172 -28.34 27.82 -7.21
N ARG A 173 -29.07 26.90 -7.86
CA ARG A 173 -30.46 27.16 -8.30
C ARG A 173 -31.41 27.37 -7.14
N ALA A 174 -31.23 26.70 -6.01
CA ALA A 174 -32.03 26.90 -4.80
C ALA A 174 -31.76 28.29 -4.19
N HIS A 175 -30.49 28.70 -4.08
CA HIS A 175 -30.11 30.03 -3.61
C HIS A 175 -30.64 31.15 -4.51
N VAL A 176 -30.59 30.97 -5.84
CA VAL A 176 -31.17 31.95 -6.78
C VAL A 176 -32.69 32.04 -6.62
N ARG A 177 -33.39 30.90 -6.49
CA ARG A 177 -34.83 30.88 -6.24
C ARG A 177 -35.20 31.54 -4.91
N MET A 178 -34.42 31.31 -3.86
CA MET A 178 -34.62 31.96 -2.56
C MET A 178 -34.44 33.48 -2.63
N LYS A 179 -33.45 33.97 -3.40
CA LYS A 179 -33.26 35.40 -3.63
C LYS A 179 -34.43 36.02 -4.38
N LEU A 180 -34.92 35.37 -5.43
CA LEU A 180 -36.08 35.84 -6.20
C LEU A 180 -37.35 35.92 -5.34
N LEU A 181 -37.60 34.91 -4.50
CA LEU A 181 -38.73 34.91 -3.58
C LEU A 181 -38.61 36.00 -2.51
N ALA A 182 -37.40 36.22 -1.97
CA ALA A 182 -37.17 37.29 -0.99
C ALA A 182 -37.40 38.67 -1.60
N THR A 183 -36.95 38.90 -2.84
CA THR A 183 -37.20 40.16 -3.55
C THR A 183 -38.68 40.39 -3.87
N ASP A 184 -39.40 39.34 -4.27
CA ASP A 184 -40.84 39.45 -4.55
C ASP A 184 -41.65 39.68 -3.26
N LEU A 185 -41.30 38.97 -2.19
CA LEU A 185 -41.89 39.19 -0.87
C LEU A 185 -41.63 40.61 -0.37
N GLN A 186 -40.42 41.14 -0.56
CA GLN A 186 -40.10 42.52 -0.20
C GLN A 186 -40.90 43.53 -1.03
N ALA A 187 -40.99 43.34 -2.35
CA ALA A 187 -41.79 44.19 -3.21
C ALA A 187 -43.29 44.16 -2.84
N SER A 188 -43.80 42.98 -2.48
CA SER A 188 -45.18 42.81 -1.99
C SER A 188 -45.40 43.51 -0.65
N LYS A 189 -44.45 43.39 0.28
CA LYS A 189 -44.47 44.10 1.56
C LYS A 189 -44.46 45.62 1.37
N GLU A 190 -43.63 46.14 0.47
CA GLU A 190 -43.57 47.57 0.13
C GLU A 190 -44.89 48.05 -0.46
N LYS A 191 -45.47 47.30 -1.41
CA LYS A 191 -46.79 47.60 -1.97
C LYS A 191 -47.88 47.63 -0.90
N LEU A 192 -47.90 46.64 -0.01
CA LEU A 192 -48.84 46.59 1.11
C LEU A 192 -48.64 47.76 2.08
N GLN A 193 -47.40 48.14 2.39
CA GLN A 193 -47.12 49.30 3.25
C GLN A 193 -47.55 50.61 2.61
N VAL A 194 -47.38 50.77 1.29
CA VAL A 194 -47.86 51.95 0.56
C VAL A 194 -49.39 51.97 0.54
N GLN A 195 -50.04 50.84 0.26
CA GLN A 195 -51.50 50.74 0.29
C GLN A 195 -52.05 51.01 1.69
N ASN A 196 -51.43 50.45 2.73
CA ASN A 196 -51.86 50.67 4.10
C ASN A 196 -51.70 52.15 4.50
N ARG A 197 -50.57 52.79 4.16
CA ARG A 197 -50.38 54.24 4.37
C ARG A 197 -51.41 55.07 3.61
N ARG A 198 -51.73 54.71 2.38
CA ARG A 198 -52.76 55.40 1.58
C ARG A 198 -54.14 55.23 2.20
N LEU A 199 -54.52 54.02 2.60
CA LEU A 199 -55.78 53.76 3.29
C LEU A 199 -55.87 54.53 4.62
N GLN A 200 -54.78 54.57 5.40
CA GLN A 200 -54.73 55.40 6.61
C GLN A 200 -54.90 56.88 6.25
N TYR A 201 -54.17 57.37 5.24
CA TYR A 201 -54.29 58.76 4.79
C TYR A 201 -55.73 59.08 4.37
N ASP A 202 -56.34 58.28 3.50
CA ASP A 202 -57.73 58.43 3.03
C ASP A 202 -58.76 58.26 4.18
N ALA A 203 -58.45 57.47 5.21
CA ALA A 203 -59.30 57.28 6.39
C ALA A 203 -59.24 58.43 7.40
N TYR A 204 -58.21 59.27 7.37
CA TYR A 204 -58.05 60.41 8.28
C TYR A 204 -58.10 61.77 7.57
N HIS A 205 -58.01 61.81 6.24
CA HIS A 205 -58.05 63.01 5.40
C HIS A 205 -59.16 62.91 4.33
N ASP A 206 -59.79 64.05 4.02
CA ASP A 206 -60.77 64.17 2.95
C ASP A 206 -60.07 64.24 1.58
N SER A 207 -60.45 63.35 0.66
CA SER A 207 -59.76 63.10 -0.62
C SER A 207 -59.83 64.29 -1.58
N LEU A 208 -60.83 65.18 -1.44
CA LEU A 208 -61.05 66.31 -2.35
C LEU A 208 -60.33 67.60 -1.89
N THR A 209 -60.07 67.74 -0.59
CA THR A 209 -59.52 68.97 0.01
C THR A 209 -58.19 68.79 0.73
N GLY A 210 -57.76 67.56 1.03
CA GLY A 210 -56.52 67.25 1.75
C GLY A 210 -56.56 67.55 3.25
N MET A 211 -57.66 68.13 3.75
CA MET A 211 -57.84 68.45 5.16
C MET A 211 -58.22 67.22 5.99
N PRO A 212 -57.95 67.19 7.31
CA PRO A 212 -58.40 66.10 8.18
C PRO A 212 -59.92 65.90 8.07
N ASN A 213 -60.35 64.65 7.91
CA ASN A 213 -61.77 64.36 7.81
C ASN A 213 -62.48 64.62 9.16
N ARG A 214 -63.81 64.74 9.11
CA ARG A 214 -64.62 65.06 10.30
C ARG A 214 -64.40 64.07 11.45
N LEU A 215 -64.16 62.80 11.15
CA LEU A 215 -63.92 61.76 12.15
C LEU A 215 -62.59 61.97 12.90
N SER A 216 -61.52 62.28 12.16
CA SER A 216 -60.19 62.52 12.71
C SER A 216 -60.14 63.79 13.57
N PHE A 217 -60.88 64.83 13.16
CA PHE A 217 -61.08 66.04 13.94
C PHE A 217 -61.74 65.74 15.29
N TRP A 218 -62.85 64.99 15.32
CA TRP A 218 -63.53 64.64 16.57
C TRP A 218 -62.68 63.79 17.50
N GLN A 219 -61.92 62.82 16.98
CA GLN A 219 -61.01 62.01 17.79
C GLN A 219 -59.91 62.84 18.44
N ARG A 220 -59.25 63.74 17.70
CA ARG A 220 -58.23 64.63 18.27
C ARG A 220 -58.82 65.60 19.29
N LEU A 221 -60.01 66.15 19.02
CA LEU A 221 -60.70 67.03 19.97
C LEU A 221 -60.99 66.28 21.28
N GLN A 222 -61.47 65.04 21.19
CA GLN A 222 -61.75 64.22 22.36
C GLN A 222 -60.47 63.81 23.11
N GLU A 223 -59.36 63.56 22.40
CA GLU A 223 -58.06 63.25 23.01
C GLU A 223 -57.47 64.46 23.74
N VAL A 224 -57.55 65.66 23.15
CA VAL A 224 -57.13 66.92 23.82
C VAL A 224 -58.01 67.17 25.05
N VAL A 225 -59.33 67.01 24.93
CA VAL A 225 -60.25 67.18 26.06
C VAL A 225 -59.97 66.16 27.18
N ASN A 226 -59.56 64.94 26.85
CA ASN A 226 -59.19 63.92 27.85
C ASN A 226 -57.79 64.12 28.46
N GLN A 227 -56.83 64.69 27.72
CA GLN A 227 -55.50 65.04 28.24
C GLN A 227 -55.54 66.28 29.14
N VAL A 228 -56.49 67.19 28.90
CA VAL A 228 -56.79 68.27 29.84
C VAL A 228 -57.49 67.67 31.06
N ARG A 229 -56.72 67.34 32.11
CA ARG A 229 -57.31 67.09 33.42
C ARG A 229 -58.05 68.35 33.89
N PRO A 230 -59.18 68.22 34.59
CA PRO A 230 -59.89 69.36 35.15
C PRO A 230 -58.99 70.01 36.20
N TYR A 231 -58.30 71.08 35.82
CA TYR A 231 -57.69 72.02 36.73
C TYR A 231 -58.68 73.16 36.92
N ASN A 232 -59.08 73.39 38.17
CA ASN A 232 -60.06 74.40 38.56
C ASN A 232 -59.74 75.77 37.94
N GLY A 233 -60.56 76.19 36.97
CA GLY A 233 -60.86 77.60 36.68
C GLY A 233 -59.73 78.50 36.22
N SER A 234 -59.05 78.20 35.11
CA SER A 234 -58.62 79.18 34.07
C SER A 234 -57.72 78.51 33.03
N ALA A 235 -58.04 78.71 31.76
CA ALA A 235 -57.24 78.22 30.64
C ALA A 235 -56.04 79.17 30.42
N VAL A 236 -54.82 78.61 30.44
CA VAL A 236 -53.66 79.24 29.80
C VAL A 236 -53.10 78.20 28.84
N VAL A 237 -53.03 78.58 27.57
CA VAL A 237 -52.42 77.79 26.50
C VAL A 237 -50.96 78.19 26.46
N ASP A 238 -50.08 77.37 27.03
CA ASP A 238 -48.63 77.54 26.81
C ASP A 238 -48.28 76.98 25.44
N ALA A 239 -47.94 77.89 24.53
CA ALA A 239 -47.33 77.59 23.25
C ALA A 239 -45.82 77.55 23.41
N VAL A 240 -45.20 76.37 23.28
CA VAL A 240 -43.87 76.15 22.67
C VAL A 240 -43.87 74.79 21.98
#